data_AF-T1A8M4-F1
#
_entry.id   AF-T1A8M4-F1
#
_cell.length_a   1.000
_cell.length_b   1.000
_cell.length_c   1.000
_cell.angle_alpha   90.00
_cell.angle_beta   90.00
_cell.angle_gamma   90.00
#
_symmetry.space_group_name_H-M   'P 1'
#
loop_
_entity.id
_entity.type
_entity.pdbx_description
1 polymer ?
#
loop_
_entity_poly.entity_id
_entity_poly.type
_entity_poly.pdbx_seq_one_letter_code
_entity_poly.pdbx_strand_id
1 'polypeptide(L)'
;RLYNHAAAMAAIAQATGLSVGQAQAEIALEQFLRLNLAAGGHRYLFGLLAIGGVSRPLDTVAISEQLPVARDELRRVSDALMTTNSFLDRLEACGVVTPEAAGRLGVVGPVARASGQNLDCRRDHPVVPYAGRRIGVPVRQAGDVLSRTQVMIDEVEESARLVAELVG
;
A
#
# COMPACT_ATOMS: atom_id res chain seq x y z
N ARG A 1 -1.77 -1.52 -6.07
CA ARG A 1 -1.80 -1.07 -4.67
C ARG A 1 -0.40 -0.99 -4.08
N LEU A 2 0.37 -2.07 -4.08
CA LEU A 2 1.75 -2.12 -3.56
C LEU A 2 2.66 -0.98 -4.04
N TYR A 3 2.83 -0.81 -5.36
CA TYR A 3 3.67 0.28 -5.89
C TYR A 3 3.15 1.68 -5.50
N ASN A 4 1.84 1.85 -5.28
CA ASN A 4 1.27 3.12 -4.84
C ASN A 4 1.68 3.43 -3.38
N HIS A 5 1.64 2.41 -2.50
CA HIS A 5 2.15 2.57 -1.13
C HIS A 5 3.66 2.80 -1.10
N ALA A 6 4.44 2.13 -1.97
CA ALA A 6 5.87 2.40 -2.10
C ALA A 6 6.14 3.86 -2.51
N ALA A 7 5.41 4.37 -3.51
CA ALA A 7 5.50 5.77 -3.93
C ALA A 7 5.09 6.74 -2.80
N ALA A 8 4.04 6.41 -2.04
CA ALA A 8 3.63 7.21 -0.88
C ALA A 8 4.72 7.24 0.20
N MET A 9 5.37 6.11 0.51
CA MET A 9 6.48 6.05 1.46
C MET A 9 7.65 6.92 1.03
N ALA A 10 8.02 6.88 -0.26
CA ALA A 10 9.05 7.76 -0.82
C ALA A 10 8.67 9.23 -0.68
N ALA A 11 7.44 9.60 -1.02
CA ALA A 11 6.95 10.98 -0.89
C ALA A 11 6.92 11.47 0.57
N ILE A 12 6.56 10.62 1.52
CA ILE A 12 6.55 10.96 2.96
C ILE A 12 8.00 11.14 3.47
N ALA A 13 8.92 10.26 3.08
CA ALA A 13 10.35 10.41 3.40
C ALA A 13 10.93 11.70 2.81
N GLN A 14 10.55 12.06 1.58
CA GLN A 14 10.92 13.34 0.97
C GLN A 14 10.36 14.52 1.76
N ALA A 15 9.06 14.52 2.08
CA ALA A 15 8.40 15.60 2.81
C ALA A 15 8.97 15.82 4.23
N THR A 16 9.54 14.77 4.82
CA THR A 16 10.20 14.83 6.13
C THR A 16 11.70 15.15 6.05
N GLY A 17 12.25 15.33 4.85
CA GLY A 17 13.65 15.67 4.62
C GLY A 17 14.63 14.49 4.73
N LEU A 18 14.14 13.25 4.71
CA LEU A 18 14.95 12.04 4.80
C LEU A 18 15.31 11.50 3.40
N SER A 19 16.32 12.11 2.78
CA SER A 19 16.76 11.77 1.42
C SER A 19 17.20 10.31 1.25
N VAL A 20 17.88 9.73 2.23
CA VAL A 20 18.28 8.31 2.20
C VAL A 20 17.06 7.40 2.24
N GLY A 21 16.10 7.67 3.14
CA GLY A 21 14.86 6.91 3.24
C GLY A 21 14.00 7.03 1.98
N GLN A 22 13.96 8.22 1.37
CA GLN A 22 13.31 8.46 0.08
C GLN A 22 13.94 7.59 -1.01
N ALA A 23 15.26 7.67 -1.20
CA ALA A 23 15.95 6.93 -2.25
C ALA A 23 15.76 5.41 -2.10
N GLN A 24 15.80 4.89 -0.86
CA GLN A 24 15.55 3.48 -0.61
C GLN A 24 14.09 3.07 -0.91
N ALA A 25 13.11 3.91 -0.56
CA ALA A 25 11.71 3.67 -0.91
C ALA A 25 11.47 3.74 -2.43
N GLU A 26 12.19 4.61 -3.15
CA GLU A 26 12.16 4.69 -4.62
C GLU A 26 12.77 3.44 -5.28
N ILE A 27 13.80 2.84 -4.67
CA ILE A 27 14.32 1.53 -5.10
C ILE A 27 13.25 0.46 -4.95
N ALA A 28 12.53 0.41 -3.83
CA ALA A 28 11.43 -0.53 -3.64
C ALA A 28 10.29 -0.31 -4.65
N LEU A 29 9.92 0.96 -4.89
CA LEU A 29 8.96 1.34 -5.93
C LEU A 29 9.41 0.82 -7.29
N GLU A 30 10.67 1.02 -7.65
CA GLU A 30 11.21 0.57 -8.93
C GLU A 30 11.15 -0.96 -9.08
N GLN A 31 11.39 -1.71 -8.00
CA GLN A 31 11.23 -3.17 -8.03
C GLN A 31 9.78 -3.56 -8.33
N PHE A 32 8.78 -2.89 -7.75
CA PHE A 32 7.39 -3.14 -8.11
C PHE A 32 7.08 -2.75 -9.56
N LEU A 33 7.66 -1.67 -10.09
CA LEU A 33 7.46 -1.27 -11.49
C LEU A 33 8.11 -2.26 -12.47
N ARG A 34 9.26 -2.84 -12.12
CA ARG A 34 9.91 -3.92 -12.88
C ARG A 34 9.09 -5.21 -12.84
N LEU A 35 8.57 -5.57 -11.67
CA LEU A 35 7.63 -6.68 -11.53
C LEU A 35 6.39 -6.47 -12.42
N ASN A 36 5.78 -5.28 -12.41
CA ASN A 36 4.65 -4.98 -13.28
C ASN A 36 5.00 -5.14 -14.78
N LEU A 37 6.21 -4.73 -15.17
CA LEU A 37 6.69 -4.91 -16.54
C LEU A 37 6.87 -6.39 -16.88
N ALA A 38 7.52 -7.17 -16.01
CA ALA A 38 7.73 -8.61 -16.22
C ALA A 38 6.41 -9.37 -16.27
N ALA A 39 5.52 -9.14 -15.30
CA ALA A 39 4.26 -9.86 -15.15
C ALA A 39 3.19 -9.44 -16.17
N GLY A 40 3.11 -8.15 -16.46
CA GLY A 40 1.98 -7.54 -17.18
C GLY A 40 2.38 -6.72 -18.41
N GLY A 41 3.65 -6.74 -18.82
CA GLY A 41 4.14 -6.08 -20.04
C GLY A 41 4.15 -4.54 -19.99
N HIS A 42 3.87 -3.93 -18.83
CA HIS A 42 3.87 -2.47 -18.68
C HIS A 42 4.14 -2.06 -17.23
N ARG A 43 5.06 -1.11 -17.01
CA ARG A 43 5.50 -0.65 -15.67
C ARG A 43 4.35 -0.18 -14.76
N TYR A 44 3.35 0.46 -15.35
CA TYR A 44 2.15 0.95 -14.67
C TYR A 44 0.88 0.12 -14.95
N LEU A 45 1.01 -1.07 -15.55
CA LEU A 45 -0.10 -1.97 -15.89
C LEU A 45 -1.17 -1.37 -16.83
N PHE A 46 -0.83 -0.32 -17.60
CA PHE A 46 -1.75 0.29 -18.55
C PHE A 46 -2.16 -0.70 -19.64
N GLY A 47 -3.44 -0.62 -20.00
CA GLY A 47 -4.05 -1.48 -21.01
C GLY A 47 -4.15 -2.95 -20.62
N LEU A 48 -3.91 -3.34 -19.36
CA LEU A 48 -4.06 -4.73 -18.91
C LEU A 48 -5.54 -5.09 -18.67
N LEU A 49 -6.31 -4.19 -18.06
CA LEU A 49 -7.74 -4.39 -17.82
C LEU A 49 -8.53 -4.00 -19.08
N ALA A 50 -9.45 -4.85 -19.50
CA ALA A 50 -10.33 -4.62 -20.64
C ALA A 50 -11.79 -4.95 -20.26
N ILE A 51 -12.75 -4.44 -21.04
CA ILE A 51 -14.14 -4.85 -20.89
C ILE A 51 -14.23 -6.36 -21.11
N GLY A 52 -14.78 -7.08 -20.13
CA GLY A 52 -14.88 -8.54 -20.16
C GLY A 52 -13.68 -9.29 -19.57
N GLY A 53 -12.62 -8.63 -19.09
CA GLY A 53 -11.54 -9.29 -18.38
C GLY A 53 -10.17 -8.62 -18.50
N VAL A 54 -9.16 -9.41 -18.88
CA VAL A 54 -7.77 -8.96 -19.05
C VAL A 54 -7.37 -9.03 -20.52
N SER A 55 -6.64 -8.04 -21.02
CA SER A 55 -6.22 -7.96 -22.42
C SER A 55 -5.14 -8.98 -22.80
N ARG A 56 -4.43 -9.49 -21.78
CA ARG A 56 -3.32 -10.44 -21.90
C ARG A 56 -3.18 -11.21 -20.59
N PRO A 57 -2.72 -12.46 -20.62
CA PRO A 57 -2.42 -13.22 -19.41
C PRO A 57 -1.29 -12.55 -18.62
N LEU A 58 -1.32 -12.75 -17.30
CA LEU A 58 -0.24 -12.36 -16.40
C LEU A 58 0.77 -13.51 -16.26
N ASP A 59 2.05 -13.19 -16.21
CA ASP A 59 3.09 -14.15 -15.81
C ASP A 59 3.08 -14.30 -14.28
N THR A 60 2.41 -15.36 -13.81
CA THR A 60 2.28 -15.68 -12.38
C THR A 60 3.58 -16.22 -11.76
N VAL A 61 4.49 -16.75 -12.58
CA VAL A 61 5.82 -17.18 -12.12
C VAL A 61 6.64 -15.95 -11.76
N ALA A 62 6.69 -14.95 -12.66
CA ALA A 62 7.36 -13.69 -12.38
C ALA A 62 6.80 -12.99 -11.12
N ILE A 63 5.47 -13.03 -10.92
CA ILE A 63 4.85 -12.51 -9.69
C ILE A 63 5.34 -13.27 -8.46
N SER A 64 5.29 -14.59 -8.48
CA SER A 64 5.65 -15.43 -7.34
C SER A 64 7.12 -15.27 -6.93
N GLU A 65 8.02 -15.11 -7.90
CA GLU A 65 9.46 -14.97 -7.67
C GLU A 65 9.86 -13.56 -7.23
N GLN A 66 9.29 -12.50 -7.83
CA GLN A 66 9.77 -11.13 -7.64
C GLN A 66 8.98 -10.33 -6.59
N LEU A 67 7.72 -10.69 -6.33
CA LEU A 67 6.89 -10.00 -5.34
C LEU A 67 7.49 -10.04 -3.93
N PRO A 68 7.99 -11.18 -3.40
CA PRO A 68 8.59 -11.22 -2.07
C PRO A 68 9.78 -10.25 -1.97
N VAL A 69 10.64 -10.22 -2.99
CA VAL A 69 11.83 -9.34 -3.02
C VAL A 69 11.44 -7.87 -2.94
N ALA A 70 10.50 -7.42 -3.78
CA ALA A 70 10.04 -6.03 -3.78
C ALA A 70 9.33 -5.64 -2.47
N ARG A 71 8.54 -6.56 -1.92
CA ARG A 71 7.85 -6.39 -0.64
C ARG A 71 8.84 -6.30 0.53
N ASP A 72 9.84 -7.17 0.57
CA ASP A 72 10.82 -7.21 1.65
C ASP A 72 11.73 -5.98 1.64
N GLU A 73 12.06 -5.46 0.45
CA GLU A 73 12.76 -4.19 0.36
C GLU A 73 11.92 -3.04 0.91
N LEU A 74 10.63 -2.95 0.53
CA LEU A 74 9.76 -1.90 1.08
C LEU A 74 9.59 -2.04 2.59
N ARG A 75 9.47 -3.27 3.10
CA ARG A 75 9.38 -3.58 4.53
C ARG A 75 10.63 -3.09 5.27
N ARG A 76 11.81 -3.47 4.78
CA ARG A 76 13.11 -3.06 5.34
C ARG A 76 13.22 -1.54 5.48
N VAL A 77 12.84 -0.79 4.44
CA VAL A 77 12.89 0.68 4.45
C VAL A 77 11.84 1.27 5.37
N SER A 78 10.63 0.71 5.37
CA SER A 78 9.54 1.16 6.24
C SER A 78 9.92 0.97 7.71
N ASP A 79 10.50 -0.15 8.09
CA ASP A 79 10.93 -0.43 9.46
C ASP A 79 12.08 0.51 9.90
N ALA A 80 13.04 0.80 9.00
CA ALA A 80 14.08 1.79 9.26
C ALA A 80 13.51 3.19 9.49
N LEU A 81 12.53 3.62 8.68
CA LEU A 81 11.84 4.90 8.87
C LEU A 81 11.03 4.92 10.17
N MET A 82 10.31 3.84 10.50
CA MET A 82 9.50 3.71 11.72
C MET A 82 10.33 3.67 13.01
N THR A 83 11.64 3.48 12.93
CA THR A 83 12.57 3.54 14.08
C THR A 83 13.35 4.85 14.16
N THR A 84 13.12 5.78 13.21
CA THR A 84 13.82 7.07 13.15
C THR A 84 12.99 8.16 13.83
N ASN A 85 13.41 8.64 15.01
CA ASN A 85 12.65 9.66 15.77
C ASN A 85 12.35 10.93 14.95
N SER A 86 13.32 11.45 14.20
CA SER A 86 13.14 12.65 13.37
C SER A 86 12.14 12.46 12.22
N PHE A 87 11.84 11.22 11.85
CA PHE A 87 10.74 10.87 10.95
C PHE A 87 9.41 10.92 11.71
N LEU A 88 9.32 10.18 12.82
CA LEU A 88 8.11 10.06 13.64
C LEU A 88 7.62 11.42 14.13
N ASP A 89 8.52 12.26 14.65
CA ASP A 89 8.22 13.59 15.17
C ASP A 89 7.54 14.51 14.14
N ARG A 90 7.78 14.28 12.84
CA ARG A 90 7.16 15.06 11.76
C ARG A 90 5.80 14.53 11.32
N LEU A 91 5.47 13.29 11.66
CA LEU A 91 4.23 12.63 11.25
C LEU A 91 3.20 12.55 12.37
N GLU A 92 3.67 12.38 13.60
CA GLU A 92 2.84 12.30 14.79
C GLU A 92 2.10 13.63 15.00
N ALA A 93 0.81 13.53 15.37
CA ALA A 93 -0.09 14.67 15.59
C ALA A 93 -0.26 15.63 14.40
N CYS A 94 0.34 15.35 13.24
CA CYS A 94 0.21 16.16 12.04
C CYS A 94 -1.07 15.79 11.27
N GLY A 95 -1.82 16.79 10.79
CA GLY A 95 -2.95 16.60 9.88
C GLY A 95 -4.06 15.70 10.42
N VAL A 96 -4.30 15.72 11.75
CA VAL A 96 -5.26 14.87 12.45
C VAL A 96 -6.67 15.01 11.87
N VAL A 97 -7.28 13.88 11.53
CA VAL A 97 -8.71 13.76 11.22
C VAL A 97 -9.36 12.88 12.28
N THR A 98 -10.26 13.46 13.09
CA THR A 98 -10.94 12.72 14.15
C THR A 98 -11.93 11.69 13.55
N PRO A 99 -12.28 10.62 14.29
CA PRO A 99 -13.30 9.67 13.83
C PRO A 99 -14.63 10.33 13.48
N GLU A 100 -15.07 11.32 14.26
CA GLU A 100 -16.30 12.08 13.99
C GLU A 100 -16.19 12.88 12.69
N ALA A 101 -15.08 13.61 12.50
CA ALA A 101 -14.84 14.37 11.27
C ALA A 101 -14.75 13.45 10.05
N ALA A 102 -14.10 12.29 10.19
CA ALA A 102 -14.01 11.28 9.13
C ALA A 102 -15.39 10.81 8.67
N GLY A 103 -16.27 10.48 9.62
CA GLY A 103 -17.65 10.07 9.32
C GLY A 103 -18.46 11.21 8.68
N ARG A 104 -18.37 12.43 9.22
CA ARG A 104 -19.09 13.59 8.70
C ARG A 104 -18.66 14.00 7.29
N LEU A 105 -17.38 13.90 6.98
CA LEU A 105 -16.81 14.28 5.68
C LEU A 105 -16.87 13.14 4.65
N GLY A 106 -17.23 11.92 5.07
CA GLY A 106 -17.27 10.76 4.18
C GLY A 106 -15.90 10.39 3.61
N VAL A 107 -14.82 10.57 4.39
CA VAL A 107 -13.47 10.18 3.94
C VAL A 107 -13.39 8.66 3.80
N VAL A 108 -12.59 8.20 2.83
CA VAL A 108 -12.42 6.77 2.51
C VAL A 108 -10.95 6.35 2.46
N GLY A 109 -10.71 5.05 2.35
CA GLY A 109 -9.36 4.50 2.15
C GLY A 109 -8.46 4.66 3.39
N PRO A 110 -7.14 4.86 3.20
CA PRO A 110 -6.18 4.93 4.30
C PRO A 110 -6.47 6.04 5.31
N VAL A 111 -7.02 7.18 4.86
CA VAL A 111 -7.40 8.29 5.75
C VAL A 111 -8.52 7.86 6.69
N ALA A 112 -9.58 7.26 6.15
CA ALA A 112 -10.71 6.79 6.95
C ALA A 112 -10.25 5.75 7.99
N ARG A 113 -9.48 4.76 7.56
CA ARG A 113 -8.98 3.69 8.42
C ARG A 113 -7.98 4.18 9.45
N ALA A 114 -7.19 5.21 9.15
CA ALA A 114 -6.31 5.83 10.14
C ALA A 114 -7.09 6.60 11.22
N SER A 115 -8.30 7.05 10.88
CA SER A 115 -9.23 7.79 11.73
C SER A 115 -10.34 6.91 12.34
N GLY A 116 -10.10 5.61 12.51
CA GLY A 116 -11.02 4.70 13.20
C GLY A 116 -12.20 4.18 12.37
N GLN A 117 -12.35 4.60 11.11
CA GLN A 117 -13.42 4.11 10.25
C GLN A 117 -13.06 2.72 9.71
N ASN A 118 -13.68 1.68 10.27
CA ASN A 118 -13.44 0.29 9.88
C ASN A 118 -14.22 -0.10 8.61
N LEU A 119 -13.84 0.49 7.48
CA LEU A 119 -14.48 0.25 6.17
C LEU A 119 -13.47 -0.13 5.08
N ASP A 120 -13.84 -1.09 4.24
CA ASP A 120 -13.11 -1.46 3.03
C ASP A 120 -14.06 -2.17 2.04
N CYS A 121 -14.23 -1.61 0.84
CA CYS A 121 -15.15 -2.17 -0.16
C CYS A 121 -14.81 -3.62 -0.55
N ARG A 122 -13.54 -4.04 -0.46
CA ARG A 122 -13.15 -5.42 -0.77
C ARG A 122 -13.71 -6.43 0.23
N ARG A 123 -13.99 -5.99 1.46
CA ARG A 123 -14.57 -6.81 2.54
C ARG A 123 -16.08 -6.60 2.64
N ASP A 124 -16.51 -5.34 2.63
CA ASP A 124 -17.90 -4.95 2.95
C ASP A 124 -18.84 -5.07 1.74
N HIS A 125 -18.29 -4.97 0.52
CA HIS A 125 -19.00 -5.15 -0.75
C HIS A 125 -18.17 -6.02 -1.70
N PRO A 126 -17.88 -7.28 -1.32
CA PRO A 126 -16.89 -8.09 -1.99
C PRO A 126 -17.36 -8.50 -3.39
N VAL A 127 -16.52 -8.23 -4.39
CA VAL A 127 -16.66 -8.70 -5.77
C VAL A 127 -15.50 -9.60 -6.13
N VAL A 128 -15.57 -10.34 -7.24
CA VAL A 128 -14.40 -11.10 -7.75
C VAL A 128 -13.23 -10.13 -7.96
N PRO A 129 -12.00 -10.45 -7.50
CA PRO A 129 -11.56 -11.71 -6.89
C PRO A 129 -11.65 -11.76 -5.35
N TYR A 130 -12.17 -10.75 -4.68
CA TYR A 130 -12.25 -10.70 -3.20
C TYR A 130 -13.40 -11.50 -2.59
N ALA A 131 -14.43 -11.83 -3.38
CA ALA A 131 -15.55 -12.66 -2.93
C ALA A 131 -15.06 -13.99 -2.31
N GLY A 132 -15.52 -14.28 -1.09
CA GLY A 132 -15.16 -15.49 -0.33
C GLY A 132 -13.77 -15.48 0.31
N ARG A 133 -12.99 -14.40 0.18
CA ARG A 133 -11.64 -14.30 0.77
C ARG A 133 -11.67 -13.48 2.05
N ARG A 134 -10.84 -13.88 3.01
CA ARG A 134 -10.59 -13.08 4.22
C ARG A 134 -9.76 -11.87 3.82
N ILE A 135 -10.24 -10.67 4.14
CA ILE A 135 -9.51 -9.41 3.93
C ILE A 135 -9.17 -8.81 5.30
N GLY A 136 -7.88 -8.73 5.61
CA GLY A 136 -7.35 -7.95 6.72
C GLY A 136 -7.49 -6.46 6.44
N VAL A 137 -8.15 -5.73 7.34
CA VAL A 137 -8.37 -4.29 7.20
C VAL A 137 -7.65 -3.59 8.36
N PRO A 138 -6.44 -3.03 8.15
CA PRO A 138 -5.73 -2.33 9.20
C PRO A 138 -6.46 -1.03 9.54
N VAL A 139 -6.75 -0.83 10.83
CA VAL A 139 -7.41 0.37 11.37
C VAL A 139 -6.54 0.93 12.48
N ARG A 140 -6.47 2.26 12.57
CA ARG A 140 -5.82 3.04 13.64
C ARG A 140 -6.82 4.07 14.15
N GLN A 141 -6.48 4.78 15.23
CA GLN A 141 -7.41 5.72 15.87
C GLN A 141 -6.94 7.17 15.89
N ALA A 142 -5.63 7.44 15.81
CA ALA A 142 -5.12 8.80 16.02
C ALA A 142 -5.39 9.74 14.83
N GLY A 143 -5.63 9.21 13.62
CA GLY A 143 -6.05 10.00 12.45
C GLY A 143 -4.98 10.94 11.87
N ASP A 144 -3.79 10.95 12.45
CA ASP A 144 -2.62 11.71 12.01
C ASP A 144 -1.91 11.06 10.81
N VAL A 145 -0.89 11.74 10.29
CA VAL A 145 -0.09 11.23 9.17
C VAL A 145 0.63 9.94 9.57
N LEU A 146 1.13 9.80 10.80
CA LEU A 146 1.76 8.57 11.27
C LEU A 146 0.82 7.37 11.17
N SER A 147 -0.42 7.51 11.65
CA SER A 147 -1.45 6.47 11.56
C SER A 147 -1.76 6.08 10.11
N ARG A 148 -1.79 7.05 9.18
CA ARG A 148 -1.99 6.78 7.75
C ARG A 148 -0.82 6.00 7.16
N THR A 149 0.40 6.39 7.51
CA THR A 149 1.63 5.69 7.11
C THR A 149 1.60 4.25 7.58
N GLN A 150 1.27 4.00 8.85
CA GLN A 150 1.16 2.65 9.41
C GLN A 150 0.07 1.82 8.73
N VAL A 151 -1.11 2.40 8.44
CA VAL A 151 -2.15 1.71 7.68
C VAL A 151 -1.62 1.26 6.31
N MET A 152 -0.90 2.13 5.59
CA MET A 152 -0.34 1.77 4.29
C MET A 152 0.74 0.68 4.38
N ILE A 153 1.57 0.71 5.42
CA ILE A 153 2.59 -0.32 5.69
C ILE A 153 1.93 -1.68 5.98
N ASP A 154 0.85 -1.73 6.76
CA ASP A 154 0.11 -2.96 7.03
C ASP A 154 -0.61 -3.47 5.76
N GLU A 155 -1.13 -2.55 4.94
CA GLU A 155 -1.79 -2.89 3.68
C GLU A 155 -0.84 -3.52 2.66
N VAL A 156 0.46 -3.23 2.72
CA VAL A 156 1.48 -3.88 1.89
C VAL A 156 1.53 -5.38 2.18
N GLU A 157 1.58 -5.77 3.46
CA GLU A 157 1.61 -7.18 3.86
C GLU A 157 0.35 -7.91 3.43
N GLU A 158 -0.80 -7.31 3.70
CA GLU A 158 -2.09 -7.88 3.33
C GLU A 158 -2.23 -7.99 1.81
N SER A 159 -1.73 -7.00 1.05
CA SER A 159 -1.74 -7.06 -0.41
C SER A 159 -0.83 -8.17 -0.92
N ALA A 160 0.37 -8.34 -0.35
CA ALA A 160 1.29 -9.40 -0.75
C ALA A 160 0.72 -10.79 -0.44
N ARG A 161 0.10 -10.97 0.73
CA ARG A 161 -0.62 -12.20 1.10
C ARG A 161 -1.72 -12.53 0.10
N LEU A 162 -2.57 -11.55 -0.22
CA LEU A 162 -3.68 -11.73 -1.17
C LEU A 162 -3.18 -12.06 -2.58
N VAL A 163 -2.08 -11.45 -3.02
CA VAL A 163 -1.50 -11.79 -4.33
C VAL A 163 -0.99 -13.22 -4.33
N ALA A 164 -0.27 -13.65 -3.29
CA ALA A 164 0.21 -15.03 -3.15
C ALA A 164 -0.93 -16.05 -3.21
N GLU A 165 -2.06 -15.77 -2.54
CA GLU A 165 -3.28 -16.60 -2.58
C GLU A 165 -4.01 -16.62 -3.93
N LEU A 166 -3.72 -15.65 -4.80
CA LEU A 166 -4.33 -15.56 -6.13
C LEU A 166 -3.46 -16.16 -7.24
N VAL A 167 -2.14 -16.25 -7.02
CA VAL A 167 -1.20 -16.82 -8.00
C VAL A 167 -0.82 -18.28 -7.68
N GLY A 168 -0.95 -18.71 -6.43
CA GLY A 168 -0.83 -20.11 -6.01
C GLY A 168 -2.14 -20.87 -6.18
#